data_AF-A0A7V4MGY4-F1
#
_entry.id   AF-A0A7V4MGY4-F1
#
_cell.length_a   1.000
_cell.length_b   1.000
_cell.length_c   1.000
_cell.angle_alpha   90.00
_cell.angle_beta   90.00
_cell.angle_gamma   90.00
#
_symmetry.space_group_name_H-M   'P 1'
#
loop_
_entity.id
_entity.type
_entity.pdbx_description
1 polymer ?
#
loop_
_entity_poly.entity_id
_entity_poly.type
_entity_poly.pdbx_seq_one_letter_code
_entity_poly.pdbx_strand_id
1 'polypeptide(L)'
;MDLIKKHWEKILLGVVLVGLAGVALWLPFKIGAEKQGLQEVRDRLLAPRVEELPPLSFTEAEALLVRAQTPLVLDFGTGHRLFNPVLWQKRSDGAPFKVETGREVGPAAVVPVKTTPLFTILTLDNVTTNESGVRYAIGLERQAAPRAADRRKRQQFLSVGQKTEFFLLRAVRGPAADPDAVVLEWNETGEEMVVGRDRPFRRVDGHLADLRYPPENRLWSSRRVGDKLTFGGEEYNIVAITETEVVLSARSGKKTTVRVGAAP
;
A
#
# COMPACT_ATOMS: atom_id res chain seq x y z
N MET A 1 42.30 61.86 114.66
CA MET A 1 40.97 61.48 114.11
C MET A 1 39.93 62.60 114.23
N ASP A 2 40.32 63.86 114.52
CA ASP A 2 39.34 64.97 114.68
C ASP A 2 38.97 65.70 113.38
N LEU A 3 39.82 65.67 112.35
CA LEU A 3 39.56 66.37 111.09
C LEU A 3 38.43 65.72 110.26
N ILE A 4 38.29 64.39 110.31
CA ILE A 4 37.26 63.65 109.56
C ILE A 4 35.88 63.86 110.19
N LYS A 5 35.77 63.90 111.53
CA LYS A 5 34.49 64.18 112.23
C LYS A 5 34.03 65.63 112.05
N LYS A 6 34.95 66.59 111.98
CA LYS A 6 34.62 68.02 111.87
C LYS A 6 34.24 68.46 110.44
N HIS A 7 34.61 67.68 109.42
CA HIS A 7 34.42 68.03 108.00
C HIS A 7 33.69 66.94 107.18
N TRP A 8 33.05 65.97 107.83
CA TRP A 8 32.27 64.89 107.20
C TRP A 8 31.27 65.39 106.15
N GLU A 9 30.54 66.46 106.45
CA GLU A 9 29.55 67.06 105.54
C GLU A 9 30.18 67.52 104.23
N LYS A 10 31.38 68.12 104.27
CA LYS A 10 32.11 68.58 103.08
C LYS A 10 32.63 67.42 102.23
N ILE A 11 33.04 66.32 102.87
CA ILE A 11 33.48 65.10 102.17
C ILE A 11 32.30 64.45 101.46
N LEU A 12 31.16 64.33 102.14
CA LEU A 12 29.94 63.77 101.55
C LEU A 12 29.45 64.62 100.38
N LEU A 13 29.47 65.95 100.53
CA LEU A 13 29.11 66.87 99.47
C LEU A 13 30.08 66.79 98.28
N GLY A 14 31.38 66.61 98.53
CA GLY A 14 32.38 66.36 97.49
C GLY A 14 32.15 65.07 96.71
N VAL A 15 31.82 63.97 97.38
CA VAL A 15 31.51 62.68 96.72
C VAL A 15 30.25 62.79 95.86
N VAL A 16 29.20 63.46 96.35
CA VAL A 16 27.98 63.68 95.57
C VAL A 16 28.28 64.53 94.32
N LEU A 17 29.09 65.58 94.46
CA LEU A 17 29.43 66.47 93.35
C LEU A 17 30.27 65.76 92.27
N VAL A 18 31.21 64.90 92.68
CA VAL A 18 31.99 64.05 91.77
C VAL A 18 31.10 63.01 91.09
N GLY A 19 30.16 62.40 91.81
CA GLY A 19 29.18 61.49 91.23
C GLY A 19 28.30 62.15 90.17
N LEU A 20 27.84 63.38 90.44
CA LEU A 20 27.00 64.15 89.52
C LEU A 20 27.77 64.59 88.27
N ALA A 21 29.03 64.99 88.42
CA ALA A 21 29.94 65.24 87.30
C ALA A 21 30.20 63.98 86.46
N GLY A 22 30.37 62.83 87.11
CA GLY A 22 30.51 61.53 86.43
C GLY A 22 29.28 61.17 85.58
N VAL A 23 28.07 61.35 86.12
CA VAL A 23 26.82 61.12 85.37
C VAL A 23 26.68 62.09 84.21
N ALA A 24 27.01 63.37 84.39
CA ALA A 24 26.97 64.37 83.33
C ALA A 24 27.91 64.04 82.16
N LEU A 25 29.09 63.47 82.46
CA LEU A 25 30.04 63.02 81.44
C LEU A 25 29.64 61.70 80.77
N TRP A 26 28.87 60.83 81.45
CA TRP A 26 28.44 59.54 80.90
C TRP A 26 27.18 59.63 80.01
N LEU A 27 26.28 60.57 80.31
CA LEU A 27 25.06 60.84 79.54
C LEU A 27 25.26 60.94 78.01
N PRO A 28 26.24 61.70 77.47
CA PRO A 28 26.41 61.82 76.02
C PRO A 28 26.73 60.49 75.33
N PHE A 29 27.46 59.57 75.99
CA PHE A 29 27.74 58.24 75.43
C PHE A 29 26.47 57.38 75.32
N LYS A 30 25.62 57.40 76.34
CA LYS A 30 24.36 56.63 76.34
C LYS A 30 23.37 57.16 75.30
N ILE A 31 23.31 58.47 75.12
CA ILE A 31 22.47 59.11 74.09
C ILE A 31 22.96 58.75 72.68
N GLY A 32 24.28 58.70 72.45
CA GLY A 32 24.85 58.30 71.17
C GLY A 32 24.48 56.86 70.78
N ALA A 33 24.60 55.93 71.72
CA ALA A 33 24.25 54.52 71.51
C ALA A 33 22.76 54.32 71.19
N GLU A 34 21.87 55.01 71.90
CA GLU A 34 20.42 54.92 71.62
C GLU A 34 20.05 55.51 70.26
N LYS A 35 20.68 56.62 69.86
CA LYS A 35 20.46 57.21 68.54
C LYS A 35 20.87 56.27 67.41
N GLN A 36 22.00 55.57 67.56
CA GLN A 36 22.45 54.58 66.57
C GLN A 36 21.49 53.39 66.47
N GLY A 37 21.04 52.84 67.61
CA GLY A 37 20.07 51.74 67.60
C GLY A 37 18.74 52.13 66.96
N LEU A 38 18.25 53.34 67.21
CA LEU A 38 17.02 53.84 66.57
C LEU A 38 17.18 54.06 65.06
N GLN A 39 18.36 54.51 64.60
CA GLN A 39 18.65 54.65 63.17
C GLN A 39 18.68 53.29 62.48
N GLU A 40 19.31 52.28 63.07
CA GLU A 40 19.38 50.94 62.51
C GLU A 40 17.99 50.28 62.41
N VAL A 41 17.15 50.45 63.43
CA VAL A 41 15.75 50.00 63.38
C VAL A 41 14.95 50.75 62.33
N ARG A 42 15.13 52.07 62.21
CA ARG A 42 14.47 52.90 61.19
C ARG A 42 14.85 52.43 59.79
N ASP A 43 16.14 52.23 59.53
CA ASP A 43 16.63 51.86 58.21
C ASP A 43 16.19 50.44 57.82
N ARG A 44 16.08 49.53 58.80
CA ARG A 44 15.50 48.19 58.59
C ARG A 44 14.02 48.21 58.23
N LEU A 45 13.25 49.16 58.78
CA LEU A 45 11.82 49.29 58.49
C LEU A 45 11.54 50.01 57.17
N LEU A 46 12.41 50.95 56.77
CA LEU A 46 12.23 51.74 55.56
C LEU A 46 12.66 51.02 54.28
N ALA A 47 13.53 50.00 54.37
CA ALA A 47 13.98 49.22 53.22
C ALA A 47 13.90 47.70 53.53
N PRO A 48 12.70 47.09 53.51
CA PRO A 48 12.60 45.64 53.55
C PRO A 48 13.37 45.07 52.36
N ARG A 49 14.24 44.08 52.63
CA ARG A 49 14.94 43.34 51.59
C ARG A 49 13.91 42.52 50.81
N VAL A 50 13.42 43.07 49.71
CA VAL A 50 12.46 42.38 48.83
C VAL A 50 13.23 41.35 48.02
N GLU A 51 12.89 40.08 48.21
CA GLU A 51 13.42 38.99 47.39
C GLU A 51 12.87 39.14 45.96
N GLU A 52 13.76 39.13 44.97
CA GLU A 52 13.36 39.28 43.57
C GLU A 52 12.46 38.10 43.18
N LEU A 53 11.33 38.40 42.53
CA LEU A 53 10.41 37.36 42.07
C LEU A 53 11.14 36.45 41.07
N PRO A 54 11.03 35.12 41.22
CA PRO A 54 11.60 34.20 40.24
C PRO A 54 10.98 34.46 38.86
N PRO A 55 11.76 34.34 37.78
CA PRO A 55 11.27 34.62 36.43
C PRO A 55 10.13 33.67 36.06
N LEU A 56 9.07 34.23 35.46
CA LEU A 56 7.93 33.47 34.96
C LEU A 56 8.39 32.52 33.85
N SER A 57 8.12 31.22 34.00
CA SER A 57 8.45 30.21 32.99
C SER A 57 7.38 30.17 31.90
N PHE A 58 7.74 30.56 30.67
CA PHE A 58 6.84 30.53 29.51
C PHE A 58 7.00 29.28 28.63
N THR A 59 7.73 28.27 29.10
CA THR A 59 8.08 27.06 28.34
C THR A 59 6.88 26.33 27.74
N GLU A 60 5.76 26.22 28.47
CA GLU A 60 4.55 25.58 27.95
C GLU A 60 3.87 26.43 26.86
N ALA A 61 3.81 27.75 27.06
CA ALA A 61 3.23 28.67 26.09
C ALA A 61 4.06 28.71 24.80
N GLU A 62 5.39 28.71 24.92
CA GLU A 62 6.31 28.65 23.78
C GLU A 62 6.17 27.33 23.01
N ALA A 63 6.04 26.19 23.71
CA ALA A 63 5.82 24.89 23.07
C ALA A 63 4.51 24.84 22.27
N LEU A 64 3.44 25.46 22.79
CA LEU A 64 2.16 25.58 22.08
C LEU A 64 2.28 26.48 20.85
N LEU A 65 3.03 27.58 20.95
CA LEU A 65 3.25 28.53 19.86
C LEU A 65 4.04 27.89 18.71
N VAL A 66 5.10 27.13 19.02
CA VAL A 66 5.87 26.36 18.03
C VAL A 66 4.99 25.33 17.33
N ARG A 67 4.13 24.63 18.09
CA ARG A 67 3.19 23.66 17.51
C ARG A 67 2.16 24.32 16.59
N ALA A 68 1.67 25.51 16.94
CA ALA A 68 0.70 26.26 16.14
C ALA A 68 1.31 26.87 14.87
N GLN A 69 2.58 27.27 14.91
CA GLN A 69 3.30 27.83 13.76
C GLN A 69 3.77 26.76 12.76
N THR A 70 3.82 25.50 13.17
CA THR A 70 4.21 24.40 12.28
C THR A 70 3.02 24.07 11.37
N PRO A 71 3.10 24.30 10.05
CA PRO A 71 2.00 23.96 9.14
C PRO A 71 1.79 22.45 9.17
N LEU A 72 0.56 22.05 9.52
CA LEU A 72 0.17 20.64 9.52
C LEU A 72 0.03 20.18 8.07
N VAL A 73 1.06 19.48 7.56
CA VAL A 73 1.00 18.84 6.25
C VAL A 73 0.12 17.60 6.37
N LEU A 74 -1.16 17.77 6.05
CA LEU A 74 -2.12 16.67 5.95
C LEU A 74 -2.06 16.10 4.53
N ASP A 75 -1.53 14.88 4.41
CA ASP A 75 -1.54 14.13 3.15
C ASP A 75 -2.92 13.47 2.96
N PHE A 76 -3.69 14.01 2.03
CA PHE A 76 -5.01 13.51 1.64
C PHE A 76 -4.98 12.71 0.32
N GLY A 77 -3.81 12.52 -0.31
CA GLY A 77 -3.69 12.03 -1.68
C GLY A 77 -3.65 10.51 -1.82
N THR A 78 -3.30 9.78 -0.76
CA THR A 78 -3.08 8.32 -0.84
C THR A 78 -3.78 7.56 0.30
N GLY A 79 -4.79 6.75 -0.05
CA GLY A 79 -5.42 5.76 0.84
C GLY A 79 -6.06 6.29 2.12
N HIS A 80 -7.37 6.57 2.09
CA HIS A 80 -8.32 6.59 3.22
C HIS A 80 -7.76 6.95 4.62
N ARG A 81 -7.21 8.17 4.81
CA ARG A 81 -6.82 8.72 6.13
C ARG A 81 -7.69 9.88 6.61
N LEU A 82 -8.86 10.06 6.01
CA LEU A 82 -9.96 10.80 6.62
C LEU A 82 -10.71 9.85 7.57
N PHE A 83 -11.36 10.38 8.61
CA PHE A 83 -12.32 9.64 9.45
C PHE A 83 -13.11 8.66 8.59
N ASN A 84 -12.78 7.36 8.65
CA ASN A 84 -13.01 6.39 7.58
C ASN A 84 -14.42 5.76 7.69
N PRO A 85 -15.44 6.17 6.91
CA PRO A 85 -16.58 5.30 6.67
C PRO A 85 -16.13 4.21 5.70
N VAL A 86 -15.71 3.08 6.26
CA VAL A 86 -15.64 1.83 5.49
C VAL A 86 -16.99 1.59 4.86
N LEU A 87 -17.01 1.40 3.54
CA LEU A 87 -18.23 1.17 2.79
C LEU A 87 -18.68 -0.26 3.09
N TRP A 88 -19.78 -0.37 3.83
CA TRP A 88 -20.45 -1.64 4.06
C TRP A 88 -21.42 -1.88 2.92
N GLN A 89 -21.23 -2.98 2.21
CA GLN A 89 -22.17 -3.45 1.21
C GLN A 89 -22.81 -4.76 1.67
N LYS A 90 -24.03 -5.02 1.23
CA LYS A 90 -24.65 -6.33 1.45
C LYS A 90 -24.24 -7.25 0.32
N ARG A 91 -23.76 -8.44 0.68
CA ARG A 91 -23.59 -9.54 -0.26
C ARG A 91 -24.97 -10.04 -0.72
N SER A 92 -25.00 -10.85 -1.78
CA SER A 92 -26.22 -11.50 -2.29
C SER A 92 -26.97 -12.34 -1.26
N ASP A 93 -26.30 -12.82 -0.20
CA ASP A 93 -26.87 -13.55 0.94
C ASP A 93 -27.41 -12.63 2.06
N GLY A 94 -27.31 -11.31 1.88
CA GLY A 94 -27.70 -10.31 2.88
C GLY A 94 -26.66 -10.02 3.96
N ALA A 95 -25.54 -10.75 3.99
CA ALA A 95 -24.47 -10.54 4.96
C ALA A 95 -23.71 -9.22 4.67
N PRO A 96 -23.35 -8.45 5.71
CA PRO A 96 -22.55 -7.25 5.53
C PRO A 96 -21.12 -7.61 5.13
N PHE A 97 -20.59 -6.91 4.13
CA PHE A 97 -19.25 -7.03 3.59
C PHE A 97 -18.56 -5.67 3.64
N LYS A 98 -17.35 -5.63 4.21
CA LYS A 98 -16.55 -4.41 4.37
C LYS A 98 -15.67 -4.21 3.13
N VAL A 99 -15.76 -3.02 2.52
CA VAL A 99 -14.91 -2.62 1.39
C VAL A 99 -13.87 -1.63 1.92
N GLU A 100 -12.59 -2.03 1.94
CA GLU A 100 -11.51 -1.22 2.53
C GLU A 100 -10.69 -0.48 1.48
N THR A 101 -10.38 -1.13 0.35
CA THR A 101 -9.51 -0.61 -0.72
C THR A 101 -10.26 -0.28 -2.01
N GLY A 102 -11.53 -0.70 -2.11
CA GLY A 102 -12.35 -0.53 -3.31
C GLY A 102 -12.05 -1.57 -4.40
N ARG A 103 -11.15 -2.52 -4.14
CA ARG A 103 -10.83 -3.66 -5.03
C ARG A 103 -11.58 -4.93 -4.68
N GLU A 104 -12.23 -4.95 -3.52
CA GLU A 104 -12.94 -6.11 -3.01
C GLU A 104 -14.31 -6.31 -3.66
N VAL A 105 -14.75 -5.39 -4.52
CA VAL A 105 -16.01 -5.44 -5.27
C VAL A 105 -15.75 -5.13 -6.75
N GLY A 106 -16.61 -5.64 -7.63
CA GLY A 106 -16.55 -5.38 -9.06
C GLY A 106 -15.44 -6.18 -9.76
N PRO A 107 -14.99 -5.77 -10.95
CA PRO A 107 -14.14 -6.60 -11.79
C PRO A 107 -12.74 -6.83 -11.21
N ALA A 108 -12.27 -5.95 -10.31
CA ALA A 108 -10.99 -6.09 -9.63
C ALA A 108 -10.99 -7.21 -8.56
N ALA A 109 -12.17 -7.60 -8.05
CA ALA A 109 -12.30 -8.66 -7.06
C ALA A 109 -12.38 -10.06 -7.70
N VAL A 110 -12.40 -10.15 -9.03
CA VAL A 110 -12.37 -11.43 -9.74
C VAL A 110 -10.98 -12.03 -9.60
N VAL A 111 -10.92 -13.28 -9.14
CA VAL A 111 -9.69 -14.02 -8.95
C VAL A 111 -9.58 -15.11 -10.02
N PRO A 112 -8.58 -15.05 -10.91
CA PRO A 112 -8.22 -16.16 -11.77
C PRO A 112 -7.72 -17.35 -10.94
N VAL A 113 -8.44 -18.46 -11.00
CA VAL A 113 -8.12 -19.70 -10.27
C VAL A 113 -7.10 -20.53 -11.06
N LYS A 114 -7.35 -20.69 -12.35
CA LYS A 114 -6.52 -21.50 -13.24
C LYS A 114 -6.59 -20.96 -14.67
N THR A 115 -5.45 -20.91 -15.34
CA THR A 115 -5.35 -20.70 -16.78
C THR A 115 -4.92 -22.00 -17.45
N THR A 116 -5.59 -22.38 -18.54
CA THR A 116 -5.27 -23.62 -19.28
C THR A 116 -4.93 -23.28 -20.73
N PRO A 117 -3.75 -23.64 -21.25
CA PRO A 117 -3.37 -23.32 -22.63
C PRO A 117 -4.24 -24.09 -23.63
N LEU A 118 -4.58 -23.42 -24.72
CA LEU A 118 -5.31 -23.95 -25.87
C LEU A 118 -4.35 -24.08 -27.04
N PHE A 119 -4.29 -25.27 -27.62
CA PHE A 119 -3.33 -25.58 -28.67
C PHE A 119 -3.96 -25.56 -30.06
N THR A 120 -3.14 -25.18 -31.03
CA THR A 120 -3.28 -25.63 -32.41
C THR A 120 -2.33 -26.80 -32.63
N ILE A 121 -2.90 -27.93 -33.04
CA ILE A 121 -2.20 -29.21 -33.18
C ILE A 121 -2.31 -29.67 -34.63
N LEU A 122 -1.16 -30.01 -35.21
CA LEU A 122 -1.07 -30.62 -36.53
C LEU A 122 -0.41 -31.98 -36.43
N THR A 123 -1.01 -32.94 -37.11
CA THR A 123 -0.64 -34.37 -37.06
C THR A 123 -0.63 -34.93 -38.47
N LEU A 124 0.32 -35.81 -38.75
CA LEU A 124 0.30 -36.64 -39.95
C LEU A 124 -0.38 -37.96 -39.59
N ASP A 125 -1.67 -38.09 -39.94
CA ASP A 125 -2.50 -39.21 -39.50
C ASP A 125 -2.33 -40.45 -40.40
N ASN A 126 -2.29 -40.23 -41.71
CA ASN A 126 -2.22 -41.31 -42.68
C ASN A 126 -1.55 -40.84 -43.98
N VAL A 127 -0.99 -41.79 -44.72
CA VAL A 127 -0.46 -41.61 -46.06
C VAL A 127 -1.12 -42.65 -46.96
N THR A 128 -1.89 -42.17 -47.93
CA THR A 128 -2.62 -43.01 -48.87
C THR A 128 -1.95 -42.92 -50.23
N THR A 129 -1.56 -44.06 -50.78
CA THR A 129 -0.95 -44.16 -52.11
C THR A 129 -1.95 -44.80 -53.06
N ASN A 130 -2.41 -44.04 -54.05
CA ASN A 130 -3.32 -44.52 -55.10
C ASN A 130 -2.67 -44.34 -56.47
N GLU A 131 -3.29 -44.86 -57.53
CA GLU A 131 -2.86 -44.67 -58.92
C GLU A 131 -2.75 -43.19 -59.32
N SER A 132 -3.52 -42.31 -58.66
CA SER A 132 -3.49 -40.85 -58.87
C SER A 132 -2.38 -40.13 -58.10
N GLY A 133 -1.52 -40.86 -57.38
CA GLY A 133 -0.43 -40.32 -56.57
C GLY A 133 -0.63 -40.45 -55.07
N VAL A 134 0.34 -39.92 -54.31
CA VAL A 134 0.35 -39.95 -52.84
C VAL A 134 -0.47 -38.80 -52.27
N ARG A 135 -1.32 -39.12 -51.28
CA ARG A 135 -2.06 -38.15 -50.47
C ARG A 135 -1.71 -38.29 -48.99
N TYR A 136 -1.48 -37.16 -48.34
CA TYR A 136 -1.17 -37.07 -46.92
C TYR A 136 -2.42 -36.59 -46.18
N ALA A 137 -2.88 -37.36 -45.20
CA ALA A 137 -3.98 -36.98 -44.32
C ALA A 137 -3.41 -36.18 -43.14
N ILE A 138 -3.59 -34.87 -43.19
CA ILE A 138 -3.15 -33.95 -42.14
C ILE A 138 -4.33 -33.69 -41.20
N GLY A 139 -4.16 -34.06 -39.94
CA GLY A 139 -5.11 -33.75 -38.87
C GLY A 139 -4.83 -32.38 -38.28
N LEU A 140 -5.81 -31.47 -38.36
CA LEU A 140 -5.79 -30.13 -37.78
C LEU A 140 -6.79 -30.04 -36.62
N GLU A 141 -6.30 -29.68 -35.44
CA GLU A 141 -7.13 -29.38 -34.26
C GLU A 141 -6.86 -27.95 -33.79
N ARG A 142 -7.90 -27.14 -33.63
CA ARG A 142 -7.81 -25.71 -33.27
C ARG A 142 -8.56 -25.41 -31.99
N GLN A 143 -7.98 -25.72 -30.84
CA GLN A 143 -8.68 -25.62 -29.55
C GLN A 143 -9.07 -24.17 -29.19
N ALA A 144 -8.37 -23.18 -29.75
CA ALA A 144 -8.63 -21.74 -29.59
C ALA A 144 -9.67 -21.18 -30.59
N ALA A 145 -10.25 -22.00 -31.49
CA ALA A 145 -11.20 -21.50 -32.48
C ALA A 145 -12.45 -20.86 -31.82
N PRO A 146 -12.96 -19.72 -32.36
CA PRO A 146 -14.12 -19.04 -31.80
C PRO A 146 -15.36 -19.94 -31.73
N ARG A 147 -15.65 -20.68 -32.81
CA ARG A 147 -16.79 -21.60 -32.88
C ARG A 147 -16.43 -22.98 -32.35
N ALA A 148 -17.32 -23.56 -31.54
CA ALA A 148 -17.10 -24.88 -30.94
C ALA A 148 -16.91 -26.01 -31.97
N ALA A 149 -17.62 -25.94 -33.10
CA ALA A 149 -17.53 -26.94 -34.18
C ALA A 149 -16.17 -26.96 -34.89
N ASP A 150 -15.41 -25.87 -34.84
CA ASP A 150 -14.10 -25.74 -35.49
C ASP A 150 -12.95 -26.17 -34.57
N ARG A 151 -13.24 -26.49 -33.30
CA ARG A 151 -12.23 -26.89 -32.31
C ARG A 151 -11.83 -28.36 -32.39
N ARG A 152 -12.70 -29.19 -32.96
CA ARG A 152 -12.45 -30.64 -33.11
C ARG A 152 -11.43 -30.89 -34.22
N LYS A 153 -10.68 -31.98 -34.09
CA LYS A 153 -9.76 -32.44 -35.13
C LYS A 153 -10.50 -32.68 -36.46
N ARG A 154 -10.00 -32.09 -37.55
CA ARG A 154 -10.46 -32.34 -38.92
C ARG A 154 -9.30 -32.84 -39.75
N GLN A 155 -9.57 -33.80 -40.62
CA GLN A 155 -8.57 -34.34 -41.55
C GLN A 155 -8.68 -33.64 -42.90
N GLN A 156 -7.54 -33.24 -43.44
CA GLN A 156 -7.41 -32.69 -44.78
C GLN A 156 -6.47 -33.56 -45.59
N PHE A 157 -6.92 -34.03 -46.75
CA PHE A 157 -6.13 -34.88 -47.63
C PHE A 157 -5.46 -34.02 -48.70
N LEU A 158 -4.13 -34.05 -48.74
CA LEU A 158 -3.34 -33.14 -49.57
C LEU A 158 -2.27 -33.85 -50.37
N SER A 159 -2.03 -33.35 -51.58
CA SER A 159 -0.83 -33.64 -52.37
C SER A 159 0.20 -32.51 -52.19
N VAL A 160 1.47 -32.79 -52.49
CA VAL A 160 2.54 -31.78 -52.43
C VAL A 160 2.22 -30.63 -53.38
N GLY A 161 2.36 -29.39 -52.90
CA GLY A 161 1.99 -28.16 -53.60
C GLY A 161 0.51 -27.76 -53.45
N GLN A 162 -0.32 -28.56 -52.77
CA GLN A 162 -1.74 -28.24 -52.57
C GLN A 162 -1.96 -27.33 -51.36
N LYS A 163 -2.69 -26.23 -51.59
CA LYS A 163 -3.07 -25.24 -50.58
C LYS A 163 -4.46 -25.51 -50.03
N THR A 164 -4.62 -25.39 -48.72
CA THR A 164 -5.91 -25.39 -48.01
C THR A 164 -6.27 -23.98 -47.54
N GLU A 165 -7.36 -23.83 -46.78
CA GLU A 165 -7.67 -22.57 -46.09
C GLU A 165 -6.56 -22.16 -45.10
N PHE A 166 -5.94 -23.13 -44.41
CA PHE A 166 -5.04 -22.85 -43.29
C PHE A 166 -3.55 -22.95 -43.65
N PHE A 167 -3.19 -23.94 -44.46
CA PHE A 167 -1.78 -24.21 -44.78
C PHE A 167 -1.60 -24.81 -46.18
N LEU A 168 -0.38 -24.69 -46.69
CA LEU A 168 0.11 -25.32 -47.91
C LEU A 168 1.02 -26.50 -47.54
N LEU A 169 0.82 -27.67 -48.19
CA LEU A 169 1.80 -28.74 -48.10
C LEU A 169 2.97 -28.45 -49.05
N ARG A 170 4.07 -27.91 -48.50
CA ARG A 170 5.21 -27.43 -49.29
C ARG A 170 6.13 -28.55 -49.74
N ALA A 171 6.49 -29.45 -48.83
CA ALA A 171 7.43 -30.52 -49.12
C ALA A 171 7.20 -31.74 -48.23
N VAL A 172 7.83 -32.84 -48.61
CA VAL A 172 7.84 -34.11 -47.88
C VAL A 172 9.28 -34.52 -47.70
N ARG A 173 9.64 -34.95 -46.49
CA ARG A 173 10.97 -35.46 -46.14
C ARG A 173 10.90 -36.98 -46.09
N GLY A 174 11.86 -37.63 -46.74
CA GLY A 174 11.91 -39.09 -46.85
C GLY A 174 11.09 -39.63 -48.04
N PRO A 175 10.88 -40.95 -48.11
CA PRO A 175 10.10 -41.60 -49.15
C PRO A 175 8.65 -41.08 -49.21
N ALA A 176 8.11 -40.86 -50.41
CA ALA A 176 6.75 -40.32 -50.55
C ALA A 176 5.67 -41.26 -49.95
N ALA A 177 5.81 -42.58 -50.13
CA ALA A 177 4.86 -43.55 -49.59
C ALA A 177 4.96 -43.74 -48.06
N ASP A 178 6.12 -43.43 -47.48
CA ASP A 178 6.36 -43.49 -46.04
C ASP A 178 7.30 -42.35 -45.60
N PRO A 179 6.75 -41.15 -45.38
CA PRO A 179 7.56 -39.97 -45.10
C PRO A 179 7.98 -39.93 -43.63
N ASP A 180 9.20 -39.45 -43.39
CA ASP A 180 9.70 -39.15 -42.04
C ASP A 180 8.95 -37.95 -41.46
N ALA A 181 8.72 -36.93 -42.30
CA ALA A 181 7.99 -35.73 -41.95
C ALA A 181 7.44 -35.01 -43.18
N VAL A 182 6.40 -34.21 -42.97
CA VAL A 182 5.88 -33.25 -43.95
C VAL A 182 6.20 -31.83 -43.52
N VAL A 183 6.48 -30.97 -44.50
CA VAL A 183 6.70 -29.53 -44.31
C VAL A 183 5.45 -28.81 -44.75
N LEU A 184 4.74 -28.23 -43.80
CA LEU A 184 3.56 -27.39 -44.03
C LEU A 184 3.97 -25.92 -43.90
N GLU A 185 3.29 -25.03 -44.59
CA GLU A 185 3.48 -23.58 -44.50
C GLU A 185 2.16 -22.93 -44.09
N TRP A 186 2.16 -22.14 -43.02
CA TRP A 186 0.98 -21.37 -42.60
C TRP A 186 0.63 -20.33 -43.65
N ASN A 187 -0.62 -20.31 -44.12
CA ASN A 187 -1.04 -19.36 -45.14
C ASN A 187 -1.03 -17.89 -44.65
N GLU A 188 -1.24 -17.67 -43.35
CA GLU A 188 -1.33 -16.34 -42.75
C GLU A 188 0.05 -15.69 -42.55
N THR A 189 1.04 -16.48 -42.11
CA THR A 189 2.36 -15.98 -41.70
C THR A 189 3.48 -16.37 -42.65
N GLY A 190 3.28 -17.39 -43.51
CA GLY A 190 4.35 -18.02 -44.30
C GLY A 190 5.32 -18.86 -43.46
N GLU A 191 5.01 -19.10 -42.17
CA GLU A 191 5.86 -19.88 -41.28
C GLU A 191 5.83 -21.36 -41.67
N GLU A 192 7.00 -21.95 -41.85
CA GLU A 192 7.14 -23.38 -42.11
C GLU A 192 7.12 -24.20 -40.81
N MET A 193 6.39 -25.30 -40.83
CA MET A 193 6.28 -26.24 -39.73
C MET A 193 6.53 -27.66 -40.22
N VAL A 194 7.28 -28.41 -39.42
CA VAL A 194 7.63 -29.79 -39.71
C VAL A 194 6.78 -30.71 -38.84
N VAL A 195 6.00 -31.58 -39.47
CA VAL A 195 5.11 -32.53 -38.80
C VAL A 195 5.54 -33.95 -39.15
N GLY A 196 5.93 -34.74 -38.17
CA GLY A 196 6.24 -36.17 -38.33
C GLY A 196 5.07 -37.05 -37.93
N ARG A 197 5.16 -38.37 -38.18
CA ARG A 197 4.18 -39.36 -37.66
C ARG A 197 4.12 -39.33 -36.12
N ASP A 198 5.28 -39.34 -35.48
CA ASP A 198 5.41 -39.35 -34.01
C ASP A 198 5.70 -37.97 -33.42
N ARG A 199 5.79 -36.94 -34.28
CA ARG A 199 6.12 -35.58 -33.88
C ARG A 199 5.04 -34.61 -34.36
N PRO A 200 3.91 -34.49 -33.63
CA PRO A 200 2.92 -33.48 -33.93
C PRO A 200 3.50 -32.08 -33.72
N PHE A 201 3.10 -31.14 -34.55
CA PHE A 201 3.35 -29.73 -34.29
C PHE A 201 2.30 -29.21 -33.30
N ARG A 202 2.75 -28.49 -32.26
CA ARG A 202 1.90 -27.91 -31.23
C ARG A 202 2.33 -26.47 -30.96
N ARG A 203 1.39 -25.54 -31.04
CA ARG A 203 1.58 -24.13 -30.68
C ARG A 203 0.45 -23.69 -29.75
N VAL A 204 0.75 -22.83 -28.79
CA VAL A 204 -0.26 -22.21 -27.93
C VAL A 204 -0.88 -21.03 -28.71
N ASP A 205 -2.18 -21.12 -28.97
CA ASP A 205 -2.92 -20.09 -29.72
C ASP A 205 -3.94 -19.35 -28.84
N GLY A 206 -4.06 -19.72 -27.56
CA GLY A 206 -4.93 -19.04 -26.60
C GLY A 206 -4.95 -19.72 -25.23
N HIS A 207 -5.81 -19.22 -24.35
CA HIS A 207 -5.96 -19.74 -22.99
C HIS A 207 -7.44 -19.79 -22.59
N LEU A 208 -7.79 -20.76 -21.74
CA LEU A 208 -9.01 -20.76 -20.94
C LEU A 208 -8.71 -20.20 -19.56
N ALA A 209 -9.72 -19.59 -18.94
CA ALA A 209 -9.66 -19.17 -17.56
C ALA A 209 -10.79 -19.80 -16.74
N ASP A 210 -10.43 -20.34 -15.59
CA ASP A 210 -11.35 -20.58 -14.49
C ASP A 210 -11.29 -19.36 -13.56
N LEU A 211 -12.44 -18.75 -13.31
CA LEU A 211 -12.57 -17.48 -12.60
C LEU A 211 -13.48 -17.66 -11.39
N ARG A 212 -13.12 -17.03 -10.27
CA ARG A 212 -13.95 -16.96 -9.06
C ARG A 212 -14.25 -15.51 -8.74
N TYR A 213 -15.48 -15.23 -8.34
CA TYR A 213 -15.86 -13.95 -7.74
C TYR A 213 -16.29 -14.19 -6.29
N PRO A 214 -15.38 -14.01 -5.32
CA PRO A 214 -15.63 -14.26 -3.90
C PRO A 214 -16.83 -13.50 -3.33
N PRO A 215 -17.11 -12.23 -3.70
CA PRO A 215 -18.21 -11.49 -3.09
C PRO A 215 -19.57 -12.14 -3.27
N GLU A 216 -19.85 -12.83 -4.38
CA GLU A 216 -21.11 -13.57 -4.58
C GLU A 216 -20.91 -15.10 -4.60
N ASN A 217 -19.73 -15.57 -4.19
CA ASN A 217 -19.33 -16.98 -4.27
C ASN A 217 -19.59 -17.61 -5.65
N ARG A 218 -19.41 -16.84 -6.74
CA ARG A 218 -19.59 -17.35 -8.11
C ARG A 218 -18.32 -18.01 -8.60
N LEU A 219 -18.51 -19.09 -9.34
CA LEU A 219 -17.44 -19.82 -10.03
C LEU A 219 -17.80 -19.96 -11.51
N TRP A 220 -16.85 -19.64 -12.37
CA TRP A 220 -16.96 -19.83 -13.80
C TRP A 220 -15.79 -20.68 -14.28
N SER A 221 -16.10 -21.83 -14.86
CA SER A 221 -15.11 -22.75 -15.41
C SER A 221 -15.01 -22.65 -16.92
N SER A 222 -13.81 -22.91 -17.46
CA SER A 222 -13.53 -23.06 -18.88
C SER A 222 -13.97 -21.87 -19.74
N ARG A 223 -13.80 -20.65 -19.21
CA ARG A 223 -14.19 -19.42 -19.90
C ARG A 223 -13.18 -19.02 -20.97
N ARG A 224 -13.69 -18.45 -22.05
CA ARG A 224 -12.96 -18.06 -23.25
C ARG A 224 -13.02 -16.55 -23.46
N VAL A 225 -12.11 -16.06 -24.28
CA VAL A 225 -12.21 -14.70 -24.84
C VAL A 225 -13.54 -14.57 -25.60
N GLY A 226 -14.28 -13.50 -25.31
CA GLY A 226 -15.62 -13.23 -25.82
C GLY A 226 -16.77 -13.72 -24.92
N ASP A 227 -16.48 -14.52 -23.88
CA ASP A 227 -17.51 -14.95 -22.94
C ASP A 227 -17.97 -13.79 -22.05
N LYS A 228 -19.27 -13.79 -21.75
CA LYS A 228 -19.91 -12.83 -20.84
C LYS A 228 -19.99 -13.39 -19.42
N LEU A 229 -19.66 -12.55 -18.46
CA LEU A 229 -19.72 -12.82 -17.02
C LEU A 229 -20.65 -11.80 -16.38
N THR A 230 -21.63 -12.27 -15.60
CA THR A 230 -22.54 -11.39 -14.85
C THR A 230 -22.24 -11.49 -13.36
N PHE A 231 -21.90 -10.37 -12.73
CA PHE A 231 -21.64 -10.25 -11.29
C PHE A 231 -21.63 -8.77 -10.89
N GLY A 232 -21.84 -8.47 -9.60
CA GLY A 232 -21.90 -7.10 -9.10
C GLY A 232 -23.06 -6.29 -9.69
N GLY A 233 -24.11 -6.95 -10.19
CA GLY A 233 -25.22 -6.32 -10.90
C GLY A 233 -24.91 -5.86 -12.34
N GLU A 234 -23.70 -6.12 -12.85
CA GLU A 234 -23.27 -5.74 -14.19
C GLU A 234 -22.86 -6.95 -15.05
N GLU A 235 -22.80 -6.75 -16.37
CA GLU A 235 -22.26 -7.72 -17.33
C GLU A 235 -20.88 -7.25 -17.82
N TYR A 236 -19.92 -8.16 -17.77
CA TYR A 236 -18.55 -7.98 -18.21
C TYR A 236 -18.22 -8.96 -19.34
N ASN A 237 -17.39 -8.53 -20.29
CA ASN A 237 -16.88 -9.39 -21.36
C ASN A 237 -15.41 -9.73 -21.11
N ILE A 238 -15.01 -10.96 -21.34
CA ILE A 238 -13.60 -11.36 -21.33
C ILE A 238 -12.95 -10.92 -22.64
N VAL A 239 -12.03 -9.97 -22.59
CA VAL A 239 -11.37 -9.42 -23.78
C VAL A 239 -10.06 -10.12 -24.08
N ALA A 240 -9.33 -10.55 -23.06
CA ALA A 240 -8.07 -11.27 -23.22
C ALA A 240 -7.86 -12.25 -22.06
N ILE A 241 -7.22 -13.37 -22.38
CA ILE A 241 -6.72 -14.35 -21.41
C ILE A 241 -5.29 -14.68 -21.84
N THR A 242 -4.34 -14.43 -20.95
CA THR A 242 -2.95 -14.87 -21.10
C THR A 242 -2.66 -15.96 -20.07
N GLU A 243 -1.39 -16.39 -20.00
CA GLU A 243 -0.96 -17.36 -18.99
C GLU A 243 -1.18 -16.85 -17.55
N THR A 244 -0.98 -15.54 -17.32
CA THR A 244 -0.96 -14.96 -15.96
C THR A 244 -2.06 -13.96 -15.70
N GLU A 245 -2.80 -13.50 -16.71
CA GLU A 245 -3.80 -12.44 -16.53
C GLU A 245 -5.05 -12.64 -17.38
N VAL A 246 -6.15 -12.07 -16.88
CA VAL A 246 -7.45 -12.01 -17.53
C VAL A 246 -7.90 -10.56 -17.57
N VAL A 247 -8.33 -10.11 -18.73
CA VAL A 247 -8.81 -8.74 -18.95
C VAL A 247 -10.32 -8.76 -19.12
N LEU A 248 -11.01 -8.10 -18.20
CA LEU A 248 -12.46 -7.93 -18.21
C LEU A 248 -12.81 -6.52 -18.70
N SER A 249 -13.81 -6.41 -19.57
CA SER A 249 -14.35 -5.13 -20.00
C SER A 249 -15.77 -4.95 -19.51
N ALA A 250 -16.03 -3.82 -18.86
CA ALA A 250 -17.39 -3.38 -18.53
C ALA A 250 -18.14 -2.92 -19.79
N ARG A 251 -19.47 -2.78 -19.67
CA ARG A 251 -20.31 -2.18 -20.73
C ARG A 251 -19.90 -0.75 -21.10
N SER A 252 -19.32 -0.01 -20.15
CA SER A 252 -18.75 1.33 -20.38
C SER A 252 -17.46 1.33 -21.20
N GLY A 253 -16.91 0.17 -21.53
CA GLY A 253 -15.61 0.02 -22.22
C GLY A 253 -14.40 0.08 -21.28
N LYS A 254 -14.61 0.34 -19.99
CA LYS A 254 -13.52 0.30 -18.99
C LYS A 254 -12.98 -1.12 -18.86
N LYS A 255 -11.67 -1.28 -19.08
CA LYS A 255 -10.96 -2.55 -18.95
C LYS A 255 -10.32 -2.67 -17.58
N THR A 256 -10.37 -3.87 -17.01
CA THR A 256 -9.76 -4.22 -15.72
C THR A 256 -8.97 -5.50 -15.92
N THR A 257 -7.70 -5.48 -15.52
CA THR A 257 -6.81 -6.64 -15.59
C THR A 257 -6.72 -7.28 -14.21
N VAL A 258 -6.97 -8.58 -14.14
CA VAL A 258 -6.80 -9.40 -12.92
C VAL A 258 -5.73 -10.45 -13.17
N ARG A 259 -4.85 -10.68 -12.19
CA ARG A 259 -3.68 -11.57 -12.32
C ARG A 259 -3.84 -12.84 -11.49
N VAL A 260 -3.38 -13.96 -12.03
CA VAL A 260 -3.27 -15.23 -11.32
C VAL A 260 -2.27 -15.04 -10.17
N GLY A 261 -2.66 -15.38 -8.94
CA GLY A 261 -1.79 -15.29 -7.77
C GLY A 261 -1.57 -13.87 -7.21
N ALA A 262 -2.22 -12.84 -7.76
CA ALA A 262 -2.36 -11.58 -7.05
C ALA A 262 -3.38 -11.80 -5.92
N ALA A 263 -2.87 -12.00 -4.70
CA ALA A 263 -3.71 -11.87 -3.52
C ALA A 263 -4.32 -10.46 -3.48
N PRO A 264 -5.59 -10.31 -3.05
CA PRO A 264 -6.24 -9.00 -2.93
C PRO A 264 -5.45 -8.06 -2.00
#